data_AF-A0A966Q6F6-F1
#
_entry.id   AF-A0A966Q6F6-F1
#
_cell.length_a   1.000
_cell.length_b   1.000
_cell.length_c   1.000
_cell.angle_alpha   90.00
_cell.angle_beta   90.00
_cell.angle_gamma   90.00
#
_symmetry.space_group_name_H-M   'P 1'
#
loop_
_entity.id
_entity.type
_entity.pdbx_description
1 polymer ?
#
loop_
_entity_poly.entity_id
_entity_poly.type
_entity_poly.pdbx_seq_one_letter_code
_entity_poly.pdbx_strand_id
1 'polypeptide(L)'
;KKWFKDSVAASDATFRILISPTPLVGPDRDNKSDNHANKVFGHEGAELREFCAKQKNMLVICGDRHWQYFSVDPKTGLKEFGCGATTDAHAAGWPKDRKDPEQVYVKVVGGFLEGSVDRKDGTARLTLRHHGVDGTVLHEEVIPSQ
;
A
#
# COMPACT_ATOMS: atom_id res chain seq x y z
N LYS A 1 -4.47 -19.28 3.51
CA LYS A 1 -4.66 -18.74 2.13
C LYS A 1 -6.10 -18.89 1.62
N LYS A 2 -6.72 -20.09 1.65
CA LYS A 2 -8.08 -20.36 1.10
C LYS A 2 -9.16 -19.39 1.61
N TRP A 3 -9.35 -19.28 2.93
CA TRP A 3 -10.33 -18.38 3.53
C TRP A 3 -10.25 -16.93 2.99
N PHE A 4 -9.05 -16.37 2.90
CA PHE A 4 -8.83 -15.03 2.37
C PHE A 4 -9.21 -14.93 0.88
N LYS A 5 -8.71 -15.86 0.05
CA LYS A 5 -8.99 -15.87 -1.38
C LYS A 5 -10.49 -16.01 -1.67
N ASP A 6 -11.17 -16.90 -0.96
CA ASP A 6 -12.61 -17.11 -1.09
C ASP A 6 -13.41 -15.88 -0.65
N SER A 7 -13.03 -15.26 0.49
CA SER A 7 -13.72 -14.07 1.02
C SER A 7 -13.60 -12.88 0.07
N VAL A 8 -12.42 -12.68 -0.53
CA VAL A 8 -12.19 -11.62 -1.52
C VAL A 8 -12.97 -11.88 -2.81
N ALA A 9 -12.97 -13.13 -3.30
CA ALA A 9 -13.68 -13.51 -4.52
C ALA A 9 -15.21 -13.44 -4.37
N ALA A 10 -15.73 -13.71 -3.17
CA ALA A 10 -17.16 -13.63 -2.87
C ALA A 10 -17.66 -12.19 -2.60
N SER A 11 -16.77 -11.24 -2.33
CA SER A 11 -17.14 -9.85 -2.10
C SER A 11 -17.67 -9.21 -3.38
N ASP A 12 -18.73 -8.42 -3.27
CA ASP A 12 -19.32 -7.59 -4.34
C ASP A 12 -19.00 -6.08 -4.17
N ALA A 13 -18.15 -5.73 -3.21
CA ALA A 13 -17.79 -4.35 -2.91
C ALA A 13 -17.15 -3.65 -4.12
N THR A 14 -17.42 -2.34 -4.25
CA THR A 14 -16.82 -1.52 -5.33
C THR A 14 -15.32 -1.41 -5.21
N PHE A 15 -14.81 -1.22 -3.98
CA PHE A 15 -13.38 -1.22 -3.66
C PHE A 15 -13.10 -2.30 -2.61
N ARG A 16 -11.95 -2.98 -2.74
CA ARG A 16 -11.47 -3.96 -1.75
C ARG A 16 -10.13 -3.48 -1.22
N ILE A 17 -9.96 -3.46 0.09
CA ILE A 17 -8.73 -3.00 0.72
C ILE A 17 -8.24 -4.11 1.64
N LEU A 18 -7.08 -4.67 1.34
CA LEU A 18 -6.38 -5.54 2.28
C LEU A 18 -5.56 -4.66 3.23
N ILE A 19 -5.93 -4.68 4.51
CA ILE A 19 -5.08 -4.12 5.57
C ILE A 19 -4.11 -5.22 6.02
N SER A 20 -2.82 -5.04 5.73
CA SER A 20 -1.75 -5.98 6.08
C SER A 20 -0.87 -5.39 7.17
N PRO A 21 -0.36 -6.20 8.13
CA PRO A 21 0.58 -5.69 9.13
C PRO A 21 1.91 -5.24 8.50
N THR A 22 2.31 -5.86 7.38
CA THR A 22 3.62 -5.66 6.74
C THR A 22 3.51 -5.50 5.21
N PRO A 23 4.53 -4.95 4.53
CA PRO A 23 4.52 -4.80 3.07
C PRO A 23 4.38 -6.11 2.30
N LEU A 24 3.68 -6.03 1.17
CA LEU A 24 3.64 -7.04 0.10
C LEU A 24 4.46 -6.58 -1.12
N VAL A 25 4.49 -5.28 -1.42
CA VAL A 25 5.24 -4.72 -2.56
C VAL A 25 6.55 -4.11 -2.06
N GLY A 26 6.48 -3.27 -1.03
CA GLY A 26 7.59 -2.42 -0.64
C GLY A 26 7.37 -0.97 -1.12
N PRO A 27 8.35 -0.08 -0.93
CA PRO A 27 9.78 -0.37 -0.79
C PRO A 27 10.16 -1.02 0.54
N ASP A 28 11.25 -1.80 0.52
CA ASP A 28 11.78 -2.46 1.72
C ASP A 28 13.32 -2.57 1.80
N ARG A 29 13.83 -2.70 3.03
CA ARG A 29 15.24 -2.74 3.39
C ARG A 29 15.88 -4.08 3.01
N ASP A 30 17.06 -4.03 2.41
CA ASP A 30 17.77 -5.21 1.93
C ASP A 30 18.23 -6.15 3.06
N ASN A 31 18.37 -5.63 4.29
CA ASN A 31 18.81 -6.38 5.46
C ASN A 31 17.66 -6.90 6.34
N LYS A 32 16.43 -6.94 5.81
CA LYS A 32 15.24 -7.47 6.49
C LYS A 32 14.72 -8.74 5.83
N SER A 33 13.96 -9.52 6.61
CA SER A 33 13.48 -10.86 6.24
C SER A 33 12.24 -11.21 7.06
N ASP A 34 11.33 -10.24 7.18
CA ASP A 34 10.17 -10.27 8.08
C ASP A 34 8.84 -10.01 7.35
N ASN A 35 8.83 -9.84 6.02
CA ASN A 35 7.59 -9.60 5.26
C ASN A 35 7.58 -10.15 3.83
N HIS A 36 6.44 -10.01 3.16
CA HIS A 36 6.16 -10.57 1.83
C HIS A 36 6.83 -9.82 0.67
N ALA A 37 7.40 -8.63 0.92
CA ALA A 37 8.29 -7.97 -0.03
C ALA A 37 9.70 -8.60 -0.04
N ASN A 38 10.11 -9.30 1.04
CA ASN A 38 11.43 -9.91 1.12
C ASN A 38 11.54 -11.22 0.34
N LYS A 39 12.75 -11.49 -0.18
CA LYS A 39 13.06 -12.70 -0.97
C LYS A 39 12.77 -14.00 -0.21
N VAL A 40 12.96 -14.02 1.10
CA VAL A 40 12.70 -15.19 1.95
C VAL A 40 11.22 -15.61 1.97
N PHE A 41 10.30 -14.69 1.72
CA PHE A 41 8.86 -14.93 1.57
C PHE A 41 8.41 -14.74 0.10
N GLY A 42 9.33 -14.87 -0.85
CA GLY A 42 9.10 -14.51 -2.25
C GLY A 42 8.01 -15.34 -2.93
N HIS A 43 7.85 -16.61 -2.53
CA HIS A 43 6.79 -17.48 -3.06
C HIS A 43 5.40 -16.99 -2.60
N GLU A 44 5.17 -16.87 -1.30
CA GLU A 44 3.92 -16.35 -0.72
C GLU A 44 3.65 -14.92 -1.18
N GLY A 45 4.67 -14.07 -1.21
CA GLY A 45 4.55 -12.69 -1.67
C GLY A 45 4.14 -12.59 -3.14
N ALA A 46 4.73 -13.40 -4.02
CA ALA A 46 4.31 -13.48 -5.42
C ALA A 46 2.85 -13.96 -5.55
N GLU A 47 2.46 -15.02 -4.83
CA GLU A 47 1.09 -15.52 -4.86
C GLU A 47 0.06 -14.48 -4.39
N LEU A 48 0.39 -13.71 -3.35
CA LEU A 48 -0.49 -12.66 -2.83
C LEU A 48 -0.58 -11.48 -3.78
N ARG A 49 0.57 -11.00 -4.30
CA ARG A 49 0.60 -9.89 -5.27
C ARG A 49 -0.20 -10.21 -6.52
N GLU A 50 0.03 -11.40 -7.10
CA GLU A 50 -0.69 -11.86 -8.29
C GLU A 50 -2.18 -12.08 -8.02
N PHE A 51 -2.56 -12.58 -6.85
CA PHE A 51 -3.97 -12.75 -6.50
C PHE A 51 -4.68 -11.40 -6.34
N CYS A 52 -4.11 -10.48 -5.56
CA CYS A 52 -4.73 -9.18 -5.26
C CYS A 52 -4.81 -8.30 -6.52
N ALA A 53 -3.78 -8.29 -7.36
CA ALA A 53 -3.76 -7.50 -8.60
C ALA A 53 -4.85 -7.92 -9.61
N LYS A 54 -5.28 -9.19 -9.59
CA LYS A 54 -6.34 -9.69 -10.46
C LYS A 54 -7.74 -9.27 -9.99
N GLN A 55 -7.88 -8.76 -8.77
CA GLN A 55 -9.19 -8.38 -8.24
C GLN A 55 -9.51 -6.95 -8.64
N LYS A 56 -10.75 -6.75 -9.11
CA LYS A 56 -11.24 -5.43 -9.51
C LYS A 56 -11.19 -4.46 -8.32
N ASN A 57 -10.58 -3.29 -8.55
CA ASN A 57 -10.50 -2.20 -7.58
C ASN A 57 -9.93 -2.61 -6.20
N MET A 58 -8.97 -3.54 -6.19
CA MET A 58 -8.31 -3.98 -4.97
C MET A 58 -6.94 -3.32 -4.79
N LEU A 59 -6.62 -2.96 -3.55
CA LEU A 59 -5.31 -2.45 -3.14
C LEU A 59 -4.91 -2.96 -1.76
N VAL A 60 -3.66 -2.72 -1.39
CA VAL A 60 -3.10 -3.05 -0.08
C VAL A 60 -2.77 -1.77 0.69
N ILE A 61 -3.03 -1.78 2.00
CA ILE A 61 -2.53 -0.76 2.92
C ILE A 61 -1.78 -1.48 4.04
N CYS A 62 -0.62 -0.97 4.42
CA CYS A 62 0.15 -1.53 5.52
C CYS A 62 0.85 -0.45 6.38
N GLY A 63 1.47 -0.92 7.46
CA GLY A 63 2.35 -0.14 8.33
C GLY A 63 3.74 -0.78 8.37
N ASP A 64 4.23 -1.05 9.59
CA ASP A 64 5.53 -1.68 9.94
C ASP A 64 6.78 -0.91 9.48
N ARG A 65 6.81 -0.45 8.23
CA ARG A 65 7.85 0.43 7.73
C ARG A 65 7.57 1.86 8.14
N HIS A 66 8.55 2.44 8.84
CA HIS A 66 8.43 3.76 9.46
C HIS A 66 8.68 4.90 8.46
N TRP A 67 7.99 4.85 7.34
CA TRP A 67 7.91 5.91 6.35
C TRP A 67 6.56 5.83 5.66
N GLN A 68 6.21 6.89 4.94
CA GLN A 68 5.02 6.93 4.10
C GLN A 68 5.39 6.58 2.68
N TYR A 69 4.57 5.79 2.00
CA TYR A 69 4.80 5.49 0.59
C TYR A 69 3.54 5.10 -0.17
N PHE A 70 3.58 5.30 -1.49
CA PHE A 70 2.68 4.67 -2.43
C PHE A 70 3.54 3.97 -3.48
N SER A 71 3.26 2.70 -3.73
CA SER A 71 3.98 1.87 -4.67
C SER A 71 3.05 1.07 -5.58
N VAL A 72 3.56 0.78 -6.77
CA VAL A 72 2.90 -0.03 -7.79
C VAL A 72 3.85 -1.15 -8.16
N ASP A 73 3.46 -2.39 -7.87
CA ASP A 73 4.26 -3.55 -8.22
C ASP A 73 4.46 -3.59 -9.75
N PRO A 74 5.70 -3.53 -10.27
CA PRO A 74 5.95 -3.40 -11.70
C PRO A 74 5.54 -4.64 -12.50
N LYS A 75 5.43 -5.81 -11.84
CA LYS A 75 5.05 -7.07 -12.49
C LYS A 75 3.53 -7.21 -12.62
N THR A 76 2.79 -6.88 -11.57
CA THR A 76 1.37 -7.20 -11.44
C THR A 76 0.47 -5.96 -11.48
N GLY A 77 1.01 -4.77 -11.24
CA GLY A 77 0.25 -3.53 -11.13
C GLY A 77 -0.46 -3.36 -9.78
N LEU A 78 -0.20 -4.22 -8.79
CA LEU A 78 -0.78 -4.09 -7.46
C LEU A 78 -0.37 -2.76 -6.81
N LYS A 79 -1.37 -2.00 -6.37
CA LYS A 79 -1.18 -0.76 -5.61
C LYS A 79 -1.05 -1.07 -4.13
N GLU A 80 0.00 -0.53 -3.49
CA GLU A 80 0.23 -0.62 -2.06
C GLU A 80 0.52 0.76 -1.46
N PHE A 81 -0.14 1.08 -0.35
CA PHE A 81 0.11 2.27 0.45
C PHE A 81 0.70 1.87 1.80
N GLY A 82 1.68 2.64 2.28
CA GLY A 82 2.29 2.42 3.58
C GLY A 82 2.28 3.68 4.43
N CYS A 83 1.96 3.53 5.72
CA CYS A 83 2.03 4.61 6.70
C CYS A 83 2.35 4.05 8.08
N GLY A 84 3.59 3.60 8.30
CA GLY A 84 3.98 2.93 9.55
C GLY A 84 4.54 3.83 10.65
N ALA A 85 4.87 5.09 10.36
CA ALA A 85 5.32 6.04 11.37
C ALA A 85 4.20 7.01 11.74
N THR A 86 3.73 6.97 12.99
CA THR A 86 2.74 7.94 13.48
C THR A 86 3.36 9.30 13.83
N THR A 87 4.67 9.34 14.12
CA THR A 87 5.40 10.58 14.45
C THR A 87 6.74 10.66 13.74
N ASP A 88 7.26 11.88 13.51
CA ASP A 88 8.56 12.08 12.87
C ASP A 88 9.72 11.47 13.66
N ALA A 89 9.59 11.40 14.98
CA ALA A 89 10.59 10.77 15.85
C ALA A 89 10.78 9.27 15.56
N HIS A 90 9.77 8.61 15.02
CA HIS A 90 9.85 7.19 14.65
C HIS A 90 10.15 7.00 13.16
N ALA A 91 10.11 8.05 12.34
CA ALA A 91 10.28 7.97 10.91
C ALA A 91 11.76 7.76 10.53
N ALA A 92 12.09 6.58 9.98
CA ALA A 92 13.47 6.22 9.67
C ALA A 92 13.54 4.99 8.76
N GLY A 93 14.75 4.69 8.26
CA GLY A 93 15.08 3.38 7.69
C GLY A 93 15.06 3.31 6.16
N TRP A 94 14.47 4.29 5.47
CA TRP A 94 14.58 4.41 4.01
C TRP A 94 15.67 5.42 3.60
N PRO A 95 16.61 5.06 2.71
CA PRO A 95 17.61 6.01 2.19
C PRO A 95 16.96 7.09 1.31
N LYS A 96 17.35 8.35 1.48
CA LYS A 96 16.76 9.50 0.76
C LYS A 96 16.92 9.41 -0.77
N ASP A 97 18.04 8.85 -1.23
CA ASP A 97 18.39 8.83 -2.65
C ASP A 97 18.05 7.50 -3.34
N ARG A 98 17.50 6.51 -2.60
CA ARG A 98 17.12 5.22 -3.17
C ARG A 98 15.76 5.34 -3.85
N LYS A 99 15.73 4.97 -5.14
CA LYS A 99 14.53 4.92 -5.97
C LYS A 99 14.41 3.55 -6.62
N ASP A 100 13.55 2.71 -6.04
CA ASP A 100 13.24 1.41 -6.61
C ASP A 100 12.08 1.53 -7.63
N PRO A 101 11.98 0.63 -8.62
CA PRO A 101 11.02 0.75 -9.73
C PRO A 101 9.55 0.83 -9.31
N GLU A 102 9.18 0.22 -8.19
CA GLU A 102 7.81 0.22 -7.67
C GLU A 102 7.39 1.56 -7.06
N GLN A 103 8.35 2.44 -6.73
CA GLN A 103 8.08 3.63 -5.93
C GLN A 103 7.44 4.75 -6.76
N VAL A 104 6.21 5.11 -6.40
CA VAL A 104 5.52 6.30 -6.92
C VAL A 104 5.70 7.48 -5.97
N TYR A 105 5.61 7.23 -4.66
CA TYR A 105 5.82 8.21 -3.61
C TYR A 105 6.52 7.54 -2.42
N VAL A 106 7.52 8.20 -1.85
CA VAL A 106 8.16 7.79 -0.59
C VAL A 106 8.56 9.04 0.19
N LYS A 107 8.25 9.07 1.48
CA LYS A 107 8.70 10.14 2.37
C LYS A 107 8.94 9.61 3.78
N VAL A 108 10.16 9.83 4.28
CA VAL A 108 10.56 9.43 5.65
C VAL A 108 10.08 10.48 6.63
N VAL A 109 8.80 10.43 6.95
CA VAL A 109 8.08 11.32 7.89
C VAL A 109 7.04 10.53 8.65
N GLY A 110 6.60 11.08 9.78
CA GLY A 110 5.44 10.60 10.50
C GLY A 110 4.12 11.13 9.94
N GLY A 111 3.01 10.55 10.40
CA GLY A 111 1.66 11.03 10.15
C GLY A 111 0.66 9.87 10.03
N PHE A 112 -0.31 10.01 9.13
CA PHE A 112 -1.37 9.03 8.94
C PHE A 112 -1.85 8.97 7.49
N LEU A 113 -2.59 7.92 7.14
CA LEU A 113 -3.23 7.75 5.85
C LEU A 113 -4.75 7.95 6.02
N GLU A 114 -5.33 8.86 5.25
CA GLU A 114 -6.77 9.06 5.14
C GLU A 114 -7.29 8.35 3.88
N GLY A 115 -8.44 7.71 3.99
CA GLY A 115 -9.20 7.19 2.85
C GLY A 115 -10.63 7.75 2.84
N SER A 116 -11.02 8.36 1.72
CA SER A 116 -12.39 8.85 1.50
C SER A 116 -12.98 8.23 0.24
N VAL A 117 -14.26 7.86 0.29
CA VAL A 117 -15.00 7.36 -0.87
C VAL A 117 -16.15 8.30 -1.20
N ASP A 118 -16.19 8.77 -2.44
CA ASP A 118 -17.25 9.61 -2.98
C ASP A 118 -17.71 9.12 -4.37
N ARG A 119 -18.72 9.79 -4.93
CA ARG A 119 -19.14 9.56 -6.32
C ARG A 119 -19.06 10.89 -7.07
N LYS A 120 -18.41 10.87 -8.24
CA LYS A 120 -18.43 11.98 -9.19
C LYS A 120 -18.92 11.47 -10.53
N ASP A 121 -19.96 12.12 -11.05
CA ASP A 121 -20.60 11.77 -12.33
C ASP A 121 -21.04 10.29 -12.39
N GLY A 122 -21.54 9.77 -11.26
CA GLY A 122 -21.98 8.38 -11.12
C GLY A 122 -20.86 7.37 -10.87
N THR A 123 -19.60 7.72 -11.10
CA THR A 123 -18.43 6.86 -10.87
C THR A 123 -17.94 6.98 -9.44
N ALA A 124 -17.81 5.85 -8.74
CA ALA A 124 -17.24 5.84 -7.40
C ALA A 124 -15.74 6.11 -7.44
N ARG A 125 -15.23 6.85 -6.47
CA ARG A 125 -13.81 7.23 -6.36
C ARG A 125 -13.34 6.95 -4.95
N LEU A 126 -12.18 6.32 -4.84
CA LEU A 126 -11.44 6.19 -3.60
C LEU A 126 -10.28 7.16 -3.66
N THR A 127 -10.25 8.14 -2.76
CA THR A 127 -9.10 9.03 -2.59
C THR A 127 -8.32 8.61 -1.36
N LEU A 128 -7.01 8.43 -1.52
CA LEU A 128 -6.08 8.11 -0.45
C LEU A 128 -5.09 9.27 -0.29
N ARG A 129 -4.94 9.77 0.94
CA ARG A 129 -4.07 10.89 1.26
C ARG A 129 -3.10 10.52 2.36
N HIS A 130 -1.81 10.70 2.10
CA HIS A 130 -0.81 10.71 3.17
C HIS A 130 -0.78 12.09 3.79
N HIS A 131 -0.95 12.16 5.11
CA HIS A 131 -0.85 13.37 5.89
C HIS A 131 0.43 13.37 6.71
N GLY A 132 1.03 14.54 6.90
CA GLY A 132 2.04 14.77 7.94
C GLY A 132 1.40 14.76 9.33
N VAL A 133 2.24 14.78 10.36
CA VAL A 133 1.81 14.86 11.77
C VAL A 133 0.96 16.08 12.09
N ASP A 134 1.10 17.15 11.31
CA ASP A 134 0.37 18.42 11.40
C ASP A 134 -0.95 18.42 10.59
N GLY A 135 -1.26 17.31 9.91
CA GLY A 135 -2.43 17.18 9.04
C GLY A 135 -2.21 17.69 7.61
N THR A 136 -1.05 18.24 7.27
CA THR A 136 -0.73 18.68 5.90
C THR A 136 -0.77 17.49 4.95
N VAL A 137 -1.49 17.60 3.82
CA VAL A 137 -1.50 16.58 2.77
C VAL A 137 -0.15 16.57 2.06
N LEU A 138 0.53 15.42 2.09
CA LEU A 138 1.86 15.25 1.51
C LEU A 138 1.83 14.49 0.18
N HIS A 139 0.79 13.68 -0.03
CA HIS A 139 0.53 12.94 -1.26
C HIS A 139 -0.95 12.59 -1.34
N GLU A 140 -1.52 12.65 -2.54
CA GLU A 140 -2.89 12.26 -2.83
C GLU A 140 -2.93 11.36 -4.06
N GLU A 141 -3.67 10.27 -3.99
CA GLU A 141 -3.99 9.42 -5.14
C GLU A 141 -5.51 9.25 -5.24
N VAL A 142 -6.06 9.44 -6.44
CA VAL A 142 -7.50 9.27 -6.72
C VAL A 142 -7.70 8.06 -7.62
N ILE A 143 -8.37 7.04 -7.10
CA ILE A 143 -8.60 5.76 -7.77
C ILE A 143 -10.08 5.69 -8.18
N PRO A 144 -10.43 5.90 -9.46
CA PRO A 144 -11.78 5.68 -9.93
C PRO A 144 -12.11 4.17 -9.94
N SER A 145 -13.36 3.83 -9.65
CA SER A 145 -13.84 2.47 -9.83
C SER A 145 -13.80 2.10 -11.31
N GLN A 146 -13.17 0.97 -11.62
CA GLN A 146 -13.29 0.29 -12.92
C GLN A 146 -14.69 -0.28 -13.12
#